data_AF-A0A075JQS0-F1
#
_entry.id   AF-A0A075JQS0-F1
#
_cell.length_a   1.000
_cell.length_b   1.000
_cell.length_c   1.000
_cell.angle_alpha   90.00
_cell.angle_beta   90.00
_cell.angle_gamma   90.00
#
_symmetry.space_group_name_H-M   'P 1'
#
loop_
_entity.id
_entity.type
_entity.pdbx_description
1 polymer ?
#
loop_
_entity_poly.entity_id
_entity_poly.type
_entity_poly.pdbx_seq_one_letter_code
_entity_poly.pdbx_strand_id
1 'polypeptide(L)' 'MKLLVTQLLITAVIWTGMAFFFSDMNAQSKAIFYLVTSWLLFLVVIILRTLLGKRKSK' A
#
# COMPACT_ATOMS: atom_id res chain seq x y z
N MET A 1 -9.36 10.08 -6.73
CA MET A 1 -9.76 8.66 -6.54
C MET A 1 -9.06 7.75 -7.54
N LYS A 2 -9.26 7.92 -8.87
CA LYS A 2 -8.62 7.06 -9.90
C LYS A 2 -7.09 6.94 -9.71
N LEU A 3 -6.40 8.07 -9.57
CA LEU A 3 -4.94 8.09 -9.36
C LEU A 3 -4.52 7.36 -8.06
N LEU A 4 -5.21 7.61 -6.93
CA LEU A 4 -4.95 6.93 -5.66
C LEU A 4 -5.17 5.41 -5.75
N VAL A 5 -6.22 4.98 -6.45
CA VAL A 5 -6.51 3.55 -6.67
C VAL A 5 -5.47 2.92 -7.56
N THR A 6 -5.07 3.57 -8.65
CA THR A 6 -3.98 3.11 -9.52
C THR A 6 -2.66 3.00 -8.74
N GLN A 7 -2.35 4.01 -7.92
CA GLN A 7 -1.18 3.99 -7.05
C GLN A 7 -1.22 2.82 -6.05
N LEU A 8 -2.37 2.58 -5.42
CA LEU A 8 -2.56 1.45 -4.52
C LEU A 8 -2.31 0.12 -5.24
N LEU A 9 -2.88 -0.07 -6.43
CA LEU A 9 -2.73 -1.30 -7.20
C LEU A 9 -1.27 -1.56 -7.60
N ILE A 10 -0.58 -0.56 -8.15
CA ILE A 10 0.83 -0.70 -8.55
C ILE A 10 1.70 -0.97 -7.31
N THR A 11 1.50 -0.21 -6.23
CA THR A 11 2.25 -0.39 -4.99
C THR A 11 2.00 -1.77 -4.39
N ALA A 12 0.77 -2.28 -4.44
CA ALA A 12 0.42 -3.62 -3.95
C ALA A 12 1.12 -4.72 -4.76
N VAL A 13 1.23 -4.58 -6.09
CA VAL A 13 1.96 -5.52 -6.95
C VAL A 13 3.45 -5.53 -6.58
N ILE A 14 4.07 -4.35 -6.48
CA ILE A 14 5.48 -4.22 -6.09
C ILE A 14 5.70 -4.81 -4.70
N TRP A 15 4.84 -4.47 -3.73
CA TRP A 15 4.91 -4.98 -2.37
C TRP A 15 4.76 -6.50 -2.32
N THR A 16 3.87 -7.10 -3.14
CA THR A 16 3.71 -8.56 -3.22
C THR A 16 4.97 -9.24 -3.72
N GLY A 17 5.62 -8.67 -4.74
CA GLY A 17 6.93 -9.13 -5.20
C GLY A 17 7.98 -9.07 -4.09
N MET A 18 8.04 -7.95 -3.36
CA MET A 18 8.94 -7.81 -2.21
C MET A 18 8.62 -8.81 -1.09
N ALA A 19 7.34 -9.02 -0.78
CA ALA A 19 6.90 -9.93 0.27
C ALA A 19 7.29 -11.38 -0.02
N PHE A 20 7.26 -11.79 -1.30
CA PHE A 20 7.67 -13.12 -1.73
C PHE A 20 9.15 -13.41 -1.43
N PHE A 21 10.02 -12.40 -1.57
CA PHE A 21 11.46 -12.52 -1.31
C PHE A 21 11.88 -12.05 0.09
N PHE A 22 10.94 -11.81 1.01
CA PHE A 22 11.24 -11.21 2.31
C PHE A 22 12.22 -12.02 3.17
N SER A 23 12.21 -13.36 3.05
CA SER A 23 13.15 -14.25 3.75
C SER A 23 14.59 -13.99 3.35
N ASP A 24 14.81 -13.63 2.09
CA ASP A 24 16.14 -13.54 1.47
C ASP A 24 16.69 -12.10 1.50
N MET A 25 15.93 -11.15 2.06
CA MET A 25 16.32 -9.76 2.13
C MET A 25 17.36 -9.49 3.22
N ASN A 26 18.37 -8.70 2.87
CA ASN A 26 19.30 -8.11 3.82
C ASN A 26 18.63 -7.00 4.66
N ALA A 27 19.35 -6.47 5.64
CA ALA A 27 18.82 -5.45 6.56
C ALA A 27 18.34 -4.17 5.84
N GLN A 28 19.06 -3.71 4.81
CA GLN A 28 18.70 -2.50 4.06
C GLN A 28 17.42 -2.72 3.24
N SER A 29 17.30 -3.85 2.55
CA SER A 29 16.10 -4.21 1.78
C SER A 29 14.87 -4.39 2.69
N LYS A 30 15.04 -4.95 3.89
CA LYS A 30 13.96 -5.05 4.89
C LYS A 30 13.50 -3.68 5.37
N ALA A 31 14.41 -2.71 5.55
CA ALA A 31 14.02 -1.34 5.88
C ALA A 31 13.16 -0.70 4.78
N ILE A 32 13.52 -0.90 3.50
CA ILE A 32 12.71 -0.45 2.37
C ILE A 32 11.35 -1.15 2.37
N PHE A 33 11.30 -2.47 2.61
CA PHE A 33 10.04 -3.22 2.71
C PHE A 33 9.10 -2.62 3.76
N TYR A 34 9.60 -2.30 4.95
CA TYR A 34 8.78 -1.68 6.01
C TYR A 34 8.29 -0.28 5.64
N LEU A 35 9.12 0.51 4.94
CA LEU A 35 8.72 1.82 4.45
C LEU A 35 7.61 1.72 3.39
N VAL A 36 7.76 0.81 2.42
CA VAL A 36 6.74 0.54 1.39
C VAL A 36 5.47 -0.02 2.01
N THR A 37 5.59 -0.91 3.01
CA THR A 37 4.43 -1.46 3.75
C THR A 37 3.67 -0.35 4.48
N SER A 38 4.39 0.57 5.14
CA SER A 38 3.78 1.71 5.83
C SER A 38 3.04 2.62 4.85
N TRP A 39 3.63 2.88 3.68
CA TRP A 39 2.98 3.66 2.62
C TRP A 39 1.75 2.96 2.05
N LEU A 40 1.82 1.65 1.81
CA LEU A 40 0.70 0.85 1.31
C LEU A 40 -0.49 0.91 2.28
N LEU A 41 -0.25 0.71 3.58
CA LEU A 41 -1.28 0.79 4.62
C LEU A 41 -1.92 2.17 4.66
N PHE A 42 -1.13 3.23 4.54
CA PHE A 42 -1.64 4.60 4.48
C PHE A 42 -2.58 4.82 3.28
N LEU A 43 -2.20 4.34 2.09
CA LEU A 43 -3.06 4.42 0.90
C LEU A 43 -4.39 3.67 1.09
N VAL A 44 -4.34 2.47 1.70
CA VAL A 44 -5.53 1.69 2.05
C VAL A 44 -6.45 2.50 2.97
N VAL A 45 -5.91 3.09 4.04
CA VAL A 45 -6.71 3.90 5.00
C VAL A 45 -7.37 5.09 4.32
N ILE A 46 -6.65 5.84 3.47
CA ILE A 46 -7.22 6.98 2.75
C ILE A 46 -8.37 6.55 1.84
N ILE A 47 -8.17 5.48 1.07
CA ILE A 47 -9.18 4.98 0.14
C ILE A 47 -10.41 4.51 0.90
N LEU A 48 -10.24 3.71 1.96
CA LEU A 48 -11.34 3.26 2.81
C LEU A 48 -12.09 4.45 3.44
N ARG A 49 -11.37 5.41 4.01
CA ARG A 49 -11.97 6.62 4.59
C ARG A 49 -12.78 7.40 3.55
N THR A 50 -12.27 7.52 2.33
CA THR A 50 -12.95 8.23 1.25
C THR A 50 -14.20 7.48 0.76
N LEU A 51 -14.12 6.16 0.65
CA LEU A 51 -15.26 5.31 0.27
C LEU A 51 -16.37 5.31 1.33
N LEU A 52 -16.00 5.22 2.61
CA LEU A 52 -16.93 5.28 3.73
C LEU A 52 -17.53 6.68 3.90
N GLY A 53 -16.72 7.73 3.75
CA GLY A 53 -17.20 9.12 3.84
C GLY A 53 -18.20 9.49 2.75
N LYS A 54 -18.04 8.97 1.52
CA LYS A 54 -19.01 9.14 0.45
C LYS A 54 -20.38 8.49 0.75
N ARG A 55 -20.42 7.42 1.53
CA ARG A 55 -21.68 6.74 1.91
C ARG A 55 -22.50 7.55 2.93
N LYS A 56 -21.88 8.43 3.71
CA LYS A 56 -22.58 9.31 4.67
C LYS A 56 -23.21 10.55 4.04
N SER A 57 -22.86 10.87 2.79
CA SER A 57 -23.33 12.07 2.07
C SER A 57 -24.35 11.74 0.98
N LYS A 58 -24.93 10.54 0.99
CA LYS A 58 -26.01 10.14 0.09
C LYS A 58 -27.21 9.67 0.90
#